data_AF-A0A528UYZ0-F1
#
_entry.id   AF-A0A528UYZ0-F1
#
_cell.length_a   1.000
_cell.length_b   1.000
_cell.length_c   1.000
_cell.angle_alpha   90.00
_cell.angle_beta   90.00
_cell.angle_gamma   90.00
#
_symmetry.space_group_name_H-M   'P 1'
#
loop_
_entity.id
_entity.type
_entity.pdbx_description
1 polymer ?
#
loop_
_entity_poly.entity_id
_entity_poly.type
_entity_poly.pdbx_seq_one_letter_code
_entity_poly.pdbx_strand_id
1 'polypeptide(L)' 'DVRLLFTDGLPAGTVYLDISGLDDFHASAKAAGVPFTAPPMLVHRDTEGLFGPAGESEWMAFLKDPAGNTIGLVER' A
#
# COMPACT_ATOMS: atom_id res chain seq x y z
N ASP A 1 -10.99 0.12 16.82
CA ASP A 1 -10.14 -1.02 16.41
C ASP A 1 -10.70 -1.68 15.16
N VAL A 2 -9.85 -1.87 14.15
CA VAL A 2 -10.19 -2.58 12.90
C VAL A 2 -9.43 -3.91 12.89
N ARG A 3 -10.10 -5.00 12.55
CA ARG A 3 -9.48 -6.33 12.38
C ARG A 3 -9.73 -6.81 10.95
N LEU A 4 -8.67 -7.25 10.29
CA LEU A 4 -8.74 -7.87 8.98
C LEU A 4 -8.56 -9.37 9.14
N LEU A 5 -9.45 -10.15 8.54
CA LEU A 5 -9.38 -11.61 8.51
C LEU A 5 -9.09 -12.05 7.08
N PHE A 6 -7.99 -12.78 6.91
CA PHE A 6 -7.67 -13.52 5.69
C PHE A 6 -7.87 -15.00 5.99
N THR A 7 -8.70 -15.67 5.20
CA THR A 7 -9.01 -17.09 5.38
C THR A 7 -9.20 -17.78 4.03
N ASP A 8 -8.86 -19.06 3.98
CA ASP A 8 -9.04 -19.89 2.80
C ASP A 8 -10.52 -20.02 2.40
N GLY A 9 -10.76 -20.30 1.12
CA GLY A 9 -12.10 -20.49 0.56
C GLY A 9 -12.82 -19.20 0.16
N LEU A 10 -12.21 -18.03 0.38
CA LEU A 10 -12.71 -16.75 -0.09
C LEU A 10 -11.96 -16.29 -1.35
N PRO A 11 -12.62 -15.58 -2.29
CA PRO A 11 -11.95 -14.94 -3.41
C PRO A 11 -10.91 -13.92 -2.95
N ALA A 12 -9.79 -13.82 -3.65
CA ALA A 12 -8.76 -12.83 -3.38
C ALA A 12 -9.32 -11.41 -3.51
N GLY A 13 -9.08 -10.60 -2.48
CA GLY A 13 -9.50 -9.20 -2.40
C GLY A 13 -8.36 -8.21 -2.61
N THR A 14 -8.69 -6.92 -2.46
CA THR A 14 -7.71 -5.83 -2.36
C THR A 14 -7.99 -5.02 -1.11
N VAL A 15 -6.95 -4.72 -0.34
CA VAL A 15 -7.03 -3.82 0.82
C VAL A 15 -5.94 -2.76 0.70
N TYR A 16 -6.29 -1.53 1.06
CA TYR A 16 -5.35 -0.41 1.14
C TYR A 16 -5.11 -0.11 2.62
N LEU A 17 -3.84 -0.01 3.00
CA LEU A 17 -3.39 0.27 4.36
C LEU A 17 -2.60 1.58 4.34
N ASP A 18 -3.07 2.57 5.09
CA ASP A 18 -2.30 3.78 5.37
C ASP A 18 -1.09 3.43 6.24
N ILE A 19 0.09 3.89 5.83
CA ILE A 19 1.36 3.70 6.51
C ILE A 19 2.19 4.99 6.47
N SER A 20 3.15 5.08 7.38
CA SER A 20 4.22 6.10 7.35
C SER A 20 5.57 5.41 7.15
N GLY A 21 6.49 6.09 6.46
CA GLY A 21 7.78 5.54 6.08
C GLY A 21 7.67 4.49 4.98
N LEU A 22 6.87 4.74 3.93
CA LEU A 22 6.64 3.77 2.85
C LEU A 22 7.94 3.31 2.19
N ASP A 23 8.86 4.23 1.90
CA ASP A 23 10.16 3.93 1.31
C ASP A 23 11.04 3.07 2.23
N ASP A 24 11.13 3.43 3.51
CA ASP A 24 11.93 2.70 4.51
C ASP A 24 11.38 1.29 4.74
N PHE A 25 10.05 1.16 4.83
CA PHE A 25 9.37 -0.12 4.95
C PHE A 25 9.64 -0.99 3.71
N HIS A 26 9.47 -0.43 2.52
CA HIS A 26 9.74 -1.14 1.27
C HIS A 26 11.21 -1.59 1.17
N ALA A 27 12.17 -0.74 1.53
CA ALA A 27 13.59 -1.09 1.52
C ALA A 27 13.89 -2.26 2.49
N SER A 28 13.36 -2.20 3.71
CA SER A 28 13.50 -3.26 4.71
C SER A 28 12.85 -4.57 4.26
N ALA A 29 11.60 -4.51 3.78
CA ALA A 29 10.86 -5.68 3.31
C ALA A 29 11.53 -6.34 2.09
N LYS A 30 12.03 -5.53 1.15
CA LYS A 30 12.78 -6.02 -0.01
C LYS A 30 14.09 -6.70 0.40
N ALA A 31 14.83 -6.14 1.37
CA ALA A 31 16.02 -6.77 1.93
C ALA A 31 15.71 -8.11 2.61
N ALA A 32 14.51 -8.26 3.18
CA ALA A 32 14.00 -9.51 3.73
C ALA A 32 13.42 -10.48 2.67
N GLY A 33 13.45 -10.11 1.38
CA GLY A 33 13.00 -10.96 0.27
C GLY A 33 11.49 -10.91 -0.01
N VAL A 34 10.76 -9.94 0.53
CA VAL A 34 9.32 -9.77 0.25
C VAL A 34 9.13 -9.28 -1.19
N PRO A 35 8.34 -9.99 -2.03
CA PRO A 35 8.11 -9.57 -3.41
C PRO A 35 7.02 -8.48 -3.47
N PHE A 36 7.40 -7.33 -4.01
CA PHE A 36 6.46 -6.28 -4.37
C PHE A 36 6.06 -6.43 -5.85
N THR A 37 4.76 -6.30 -6.13
CA THR A 37 4.26 -6.22 -7.51
C THR A 37 4.48 -4.84 -8.11
N ALA A 38 4.55 -3.80 -7.27
CA ALA A 38 5.01 -2.47 -7.65
C ALA A 38 5.72 -1.79 -6.45
N PRO A 39 6.89 -1.17 -6.66
CA PRO A 39 7.58 -0.42 -5.62
C PRO A 39 6.82 0.88 -5.28
N PRO A 40 7.22 1.60 -4.22
CA PRO A 40 6.71 2.94 -3.94
C PRO A 40 6.80 3.84 -5.18
N MET A 41 5.67 4.42 -5.55
CA MET A 41 5.57 5.37 -6.65
C MET A 41 4.51 6.42 -6.37
N LEU A 42 4.75 7.64 -6.86
CA LEU A 42 3.78 8.73 -6.81
C LEU A 42 2.60 8.38 -7.73
N VAL A 43 1.42 8.20 -7.15
CA VAL A 43 0.18 7.88 -7.87
C VAL A 43 -0.62 9.14 -8.17
N HIS A 44 -0.65 10.08 -7.23
CA HIS A 44 -1.37 11.33 -7.39
C HIS A 44 -0.67 12.47 -6.67
N ARG A 45 -0.80 13.68 -7.20
CA ARG A 45 -0.43 14.91 -6.50
C ARG A 45 -1.64 15.82 -6.53
N ASP A 46 -2.21 16.06 -5.36
CA ASP A 46 -3.40 16.89 -5.21
C ASP A 46 -2.99 18.37 -5.22
N THR A 47 -2.74 18.92 -6.40
CA THR A 47 -2.29 20.31 -6.54
C THR A 47 -3.36 21.32 -6.12
N GLU A 48 -4.63 20.94 -6.16
CA GLU A 48 -5.76 21.85 -5.96
C GLU A 48 -6.46 21.65 -4.60
N GLY A 49 -6.10 20.61 -3.84
CA GLY A 49 -6.68 20.29 -2.54
C GLY A 49 -8.09 19.71 -2.64
N LEU A 50 -8.36 18.92 -3.68
CA LEU A 50 -9.66 18.28 -3.91
C LEU A 50 -9.91 17.07 -3.01
N PHE A 51 -8.85 16.42 -2.54
CA PHE A 51 -8.87 15.19 -1.74
C PHE A 51 -8.12 15.33 -0.40
N GLY A 52 -7.50 16.48 -0.14
CA GLY A 52 -6.79 16.83 1.09
C GLY A 52 -6.25 18.26 1.06
N PRO A 53 -5.32 18.64 1.95
CA PRO A 53 -4.52 19.85 1.80
C PRO A 53 -3.86 19.94 0.43
N ALA A 54 -3.95 21.11 -0.21
CA ALA A 54 -3.30 21.34 -1.49
C ALA A 54 -1.78 21.09 -1.38
N GLY A 55 -1.25 20.30 -2.32
CA GLY A 55 0.14 19.89 -2.39
C GLY A 55 0.44 18.50 -1.85
N GLU A 56 -0.52 17.82 -1.19
CA GLU A 56 -0.34 16.43 -0.75
C GLU A 56 -0.09 15.49 -1.93
N SER A 57 0.72 14.46 -1.67
CA SER A 57 1.20 13.53 -2.67
C SER A 57 0.86 12.11 -2.22
N GLU A 58 0.03 11.43 -2.98
CA GLU A 58 -0.33 10.05 -2.69
C GLU A 58 0.68 9.11 -3.33
N TRP A 59 1.42 8.41 -2.48
CA TRP A 59 2.39 7.38 -2.86
C TRP A 59 1.80 6.01 -2.56
N MET A 60 2.03 5.06 -3.46
CA MET A 60 1.60 3.68 -3.24
C MET A 60 2.68 2.66 -3.59
N ALA A 61 2.70 1.57 -2.85
CA ALA A 61 3.39 0.34 -3.21
C ALA A 61 2.42 -0.84 -3.13
N PHE A 62 2.67 -1.90 -3.90
CA PHE A 62 1.77 -3.05 -3.97
C PHE A 62 2.52 -4.36 -3.77
N LEU A 63 1.92 -5.28 -3.02
CA LEU A 63 2.40 -6.64 -2.86
C LEU A 63 1.22 -7.63 -2.86
N LYS A 64 1.57 -8.91 -3.03
CA LYS A 64 0.63 -10.03 -2.88
C LYS A 64 0.91 -10.76 -1.58
N ASP A 65 -0.13 -11.05 -0.81
CA ASP A 65 -0.01 -12.00 0.28
C ASP A 65 0.02 -13.45 -0.26
N PRO A 66 0.31 -14.45 0.58
CA PRO A 66 0.35 -15.85 0.14
C PRO A 66 -0.98 -16.40 -0.39
N ALA A 67 -2.13 -15.79 -0.04
CA ALA A 67 -3.46 -16.18 -0.51
C ALA A 67 -3.85 -15.44 -1.82
N GLY A 68 -2.99 -14.57 -2.35
CA GLY A 68 -3.21 -13.84 -3.59
C GLY A 68 -3.95 -12.50 -3.42
N ASN A 69 -4.21 -12.06 -2.20
CA ASN A 69 -4.79 -10.74 -1.94
C ASN A 69 -3.80 -9.64 -2.34
N THR A 70 -4.33 -8.56 -2.93
CA THR A 70 -3.55 -7.36 -3.17
C THR A 70 -3.52 -6.52 -1.91
N ILE A 71 -2.33 -6.18 -1.43
CA ILE A 71 -2.14 -5.22 -0.36
C ILE A 71 -1.53 -3.96 -0.98
N GLY A 72 -2.29 -2.86 -0.99
CA GLY A 72 -1.80 -1.53 -1.32
C GLY A 72 -1.34 -0.82 -0.05
N LEU A 73 -0.09 -0.41 -0.01
CA LEU A 73 0.44 0.44 1.05
C LEU A 73 0.36 1.88 0.56
N VAL A 74 -0.25 2.78 1.34
CA VAL A 74 -0.53 4.16 0.94
C VAL A 74 0.14 5.11 1.93
N GLU A 75 0.77 6.16 1.41
CA GLU A 75 1.33 7.28 2.17
C GLU A 75 0.93 8.61 1.50
N ARG A 76 0.60 9.63 2.30
CA ARG A 76 0.13 10.95 1.85
C ARG A 76 0.99 12.08 2.41
#